data_AF-A0A7X3BYX9-F1
#
_entry.id   AF-A0A7X3BYX9-F1
#
_cell.length_a   1.000
_cell.length_b   1.000
_cell.length_c   1.000
_cell.angle_alpha   90.00
_cell.angle_beta   90.00
_cell.angle_gamma   90.00
#
_symmetry.space_group_name_H-M   'P 1'
#
loop_
_entity.id
_entity.type
_entity.pdbx_description
1 polymer ?
#
loop_
_entity_poly.entity_id
_entity_poly.type
_entity_poly.pdbx_seq_one_letter_code
_entity_poly.pdbx_strand_id
1 'polypeptide(L)'
;AAFNLSDPEAKKTYDLMKMGALDSLSIGFFINDYEPVDAKQPYGGWIFKEVEIFEISVVTVPANPQSTIDNIKGFDMSVVDKRIAQANMKQDIMSKLA
;
A
#
# COMPACT_ATOMS: atom_id res chain seq x y z
N ALA A 1 6.16 3.58 8.90
CA ALA A 1 5.29 4.69 8.46
C ALA A 1 4.00 4.68 9.28
N ALA A 2 3.53 5.84 9.74
CA ALA A 2 2.20 5.95 10.37
C ALA A 2 1.19 6.35 9.28
N PHE A 3 0.03 5.68 9.25
CA PHE A 3 -1.03 6.03 8.30
C PHE A 3 -1.65 7.37 8.69
N ASN A 4 -1.71 8.32 7.75
CA ASN A 4 -2.16 9.68 8.03
C ASN A 4 -3.65 9.85 7.71
N LEU A 5 -4.51 9.78 8.71
CA LEU A 5 -5.96 9.99 8.52
C LEU A 5 -6.38 11.45 8.32
N SER A 6 -5.49 12.42 8.54
CA SER A 6 -5.81 13.82 8.23
C SER A 6 -5.73 14.12 6.73
N ASP A 7 -5.12 13.24 5.95
CA ASP A 7 -5.12 13.29 4.50
C ASP A 7 -6.48 12.76 3.97
N PRO A 8 -7.29 13.60 3.30
CA PRO A 8 -8.59 13.21 2.78
C PRO A 8 -8.53 12.05 1.78
N GLU A 9 -7.47 11.94 0.97
CA GLU A 9 -7.33 10.89 -0.03
C GLU A 9 -6.99 9.55 0.63
N ALA A 10 -6.07 9.58 1.61
CA ALA A 10 -5.74 8.40 2.40
C ALA A 10 -6.98 7.87 3.13
N LYS A 11 -7.72 8.76 3.79
CA LYS A 11 -8.96 8.41 4.48
C LYS A 11 -10.00 7.81 3.53
N LYS A 12 -10.26 8.48 2.40
CA LYS A 12 -11.22 7.99 1.40
C LYS A 12 -10.85 6.60 0.88
N THR A 13 -9.58 6.39 0.56
CA THR A 13 -9.09 5.10 0.06
C THR A 13 -9.24 4.01 1.10
N TYR A 14 -8.88 4.28 2.35
CA TYR A 14 -9.08 3.35 3.47
C TYR A 14 -10.54 2.96 3.66
N ASP A 15 -11.45 3.93 3.65
CA ASP A 15 -12.88 3.69 3.84
C ASP A 15 -13.45 2.85 2.68
N LEU A 16 -13.07 3.17 1.43
CA LEU A 16 -13.46 2.41 0.24
C LEU A 16 -12.93 0.97 0.26
N MET A 17 -11.70 0.78 0.74
CA MET A 17 -11.13 -0.56 0.92
C MET A 17 -11.89 -1.33 2.01
N LYS A 18 -12.20 -0.68 3.13
CA LYS A 18 -12.92 -1.32 4.26
C LYS A 18 -14.34 -1.76 3.89
N MET A 19 -15.01 -1.05 2.98
CA MET A 19 -16.33 -1.46 2.47
C MET A 19 -16.26 -2.47 1.31
N GLY A 20 -15.06 -2.79 0.81
CA GLY A 20 -14.87 -3.70 -0.33
C GLY A 20 -15.15 -3.08 -1.70
N ALA A 21 -15.27 -1.75 -1.81
CA ALA A 21 -15.42 -1.06 -3.10
C ALA A 21 -14.09 -0.92 -3.85
N LEU A 22 -12.97 -0.97 -3.13
CA LEU A 22 -11.61 -1.04 -3.66
C LEU A 22 -10.87 -2.20 -3.00
N ASP A 23 -10.70 -3.30 -3.72
CA ASP A 23 -10.16 -4.54 -3.18
C ASP A 23 -8.99 -5.11 -4.00
N SER A 24 -8.48 -4.33 -4.95
CA SER A 24 -7.51 -4.81 -5.93
C SER A 24 -6.33 -3.86 -6.10
N LEU A 25 -5.22 -4.39 -6.61
CA LEU A 25 -3.95 -3.68 -6.78
C LEU A 25 -3.44 -3.74 -8.22
N SER A 26 -2.85 -2.62 -8.66
CA SER A 26 -1.89 -2.58 -9.76
C SER A 26 -0.49 -2.53 -9.16
N ILE A 27 0.42 -3.32 -9.73
CA ILE A 27 1.79 -3.49 -9.23
C ILE A 27 2.73 -3.15 -10.38
N GLY A 28 3.45 -2.05 -10.26
CA GLY A 28 4.48 -1.64 -11.21
C GLY A 28 5.82 -2.27 -10.83
N PHE A 29 6.41 -3.03 -11.74
CA PHE A 29 7.68 -3.72 -11.52
C PHE A 29 8.55 -3.75 -12.80
N PHE A 30 9.86 -3.94 -12.61
CA PHE A 30 10.79 -4.28 -13.68
C PHE A 30 11.16 -5.77 -13.59
N ILE A 31 11.40 -6.40 -14.74
CA ILE A 31 11.67 -7.83 -14.83
C ILE A 31 13.19 -8.02 -14.98
N ASN A 32 13.80 -8.67 -14.00
CA ASN A 32 15.24 -8.95 -13.99
C ASN A 32 15.57 -10.30 -14.63
N ASP A 33 14.74 -11.31 -14.40
CA ASP A 33 14.87 -12.65 -14.99
C ASP A 33 13.50 -13.21 -15.37
N TYR A 34 13.40 -13.77 -16.58
CA TYR A 34 12.19 -14.35 -17.12
C TYR A 34 12.46 -15.42 -18.18
N GLU A 35 11.49 -16.30 -18.39
CA GLU A 35 11.51 -17.28 -19.47
C GLU A 35 10.14 -17.37 -20.16
N PRO A 36 10.08 -17.78 -21.44
CA PRO A 36 8.80 -18.04 -22.09
C PRO A 36 8.10 -19.24 -21.45
N VAL A 37 6.78 -19.15 -21.32
CA VAL A 37 5.94 -20.27 -20.84
C VAL A 37 6.09 -21.48 -21.76
N ASP A 38 6.19 -21.25 -23.07
CA ASP A 38 6.52 -22.25 -24.08
C ASP A 38 7.69 -21.74 -24.94
N ALA A 39 8.81 -22.45 -24.92
CA ALA A 39 10.00 -22.12 -25.70
C ALA A 39 9.75 -22.09 -27.22
N LYS A 40 8.71 -22.79 -27.72
CA LYS A 40 8.31 -22.76 -29.14
C LYS A 40 7.39 -21.59 -29.47
N GLN A 41 6.83 -20.92 -28.47
CA GLN A 41 5.93 -19.77 -28.62
C GLN A 41 6.39 -18.62 -27.70
N PRO A 42 7.50 -17.93 -28.03
CA PRO A 42 8.13 -16.97 -27.13
C PRO A 42 7.28 -15.73 -26.80
N TYR A 43 6.20 -15.49 -27.57
CA TYR A 43 5.23 -14.41 -27.32
C TYR A 43 3.93 -14.90 -26.65
N GLY A 44 3.84 -16.18 -26.27
CA GLY A 44 2.68 -16.78 -25.61
C GLY A 44 2.56 -16.47 -24.12
N GLY A 45 3.47 -15.65 -23.59
CA GLY A 45 3.55 -15.30 -22.18
C GLY A 45 4.91 -15.66 -21.57
N TRP A 46 5.21 -15.02 -20.44
CA TRP A 46 6.47 -15.17 -19.72
C TRP A 46 6.22 -15.55 -18.27
N ILE A 47 7.12 -16.38 -17.73
CA ILE A 47 7.24 -16.65 -16.30
C ILE A 47 8.35 -15.76 -15.77
N PHE A 48 8.01 -14.86 -14.85
CA PHE A 48 8.99 -14.00 -14.19
C PHE A 48 9.59 -14.74 -13.00
N LYS A 49 10.91 -14.89 -12.99
CA LYS A 49 11.67 -15.55 -11.91
C LYS A 49 12.16 -14.55 -10.88
N GLU A 50 12.50 -13.34 -11.34
CA GLU A 50 12.93 -12.24 -10.50
C GLU A 50 12.37 -10.91 -11.02
N VAL A 51 11.78 -10.15 -10.11
CA VAL A 51 11.22 -8.82 -10.39
C VAL A 51 11.63 -7.83 -9.29
N GLU A 52 11.80 -6.58 -9.68
CA GLU A 52 11.97 -5.45 -8.76
C GLU A 52 10.69 -4.62 -8.74
N ILE A 53 10.08 -4.46 -7.55
CA ILE A 53 8.83 -3.72 -7.39
C ILE A 53 9.15 -2.24 -7.17
N PHE A 54 8.51 -1.38 -7.97
CA PHE A 54 8.68 0.08 -7.88
C PHE A 54 7.51 0.75 -7.17
N GLU A 55 6.29 0.34 -7.49
CA GLU A 55 5.08 0.97 -6.97
C GLU A 55 3.93 -0.01 -6.80
N ILE A 56 3.00 0.38 -5.95
CA ILE A 56 1.69 -0.23 -5.84
C ILE A 56 0.62 0.86 -5.84
N SER A 57 -0.49 0.59 -6.52
CA SER A 57 -1.64 1.48 -6.57
C SER A 57 -2.93 0.68 -6.35
N VAL A 58 -3.89 1.29 -5.65
CA VAL A 58 -5.21 0.70 -5.41
C VAL A 58 -6.09 0.95 -6.63
N VAL A 59 -6.67 -0.11 -7.18
CA VAL A 59 -7.50 -0.07 -8.40
C VAL A 59 -8.77 -0.88 -8.21
N THR A 60 -9.76 -0.69 -9.09
CA THR A 60 -11.00 -1.48 -9.10
C THR A 60 -10.91 -2.74 -9.95
N VAL A 61 -10.03 -2.76 -10.96
CA VAL A 61 -9.88 -3.88 -11.89
C VAL A 61 -8.39 -4.17 -12.07
N PRO A 62 -7.89 -5.30 -11.55
CA PRO A 62 -6.48 -5.65 -11.67
C PRO A 62 -6.22 -6.38 -12.99
N ALA A 63 -4.98 -6.27 -13.50
CA ALA A 63 -4.54 -7.09 -14.64
C ALA A 63 -4.38 -8.57 -14.26
N ASN A 64 -3.94 -8.84 -13.02
CA ASN A 64 -3.91 -10.17 -12.44
C ASN A 64 -5.09 -10.32 -11.46
N PRO A 65 -6.06 -11.23 -11.69
CA PRO A 65 -7.19 -11.45 -10.79
C PRO A 65 -6.81 -11.85 -9.35
N GLN A 66 -5.57 -12.29 -9.13
CA GLN A 66 -5.06 -12.64 -7.79
C GLN A 66 -4.43 -11.45 -7.05
N SER A 67 -4.32 -10.27 -7.68
CA SER A 67 -3.79 -9.06 -7.05
C SER A 67 -4.86 -8.38 -6.17
N THR A 68 -5.38 -9.12 -5.19
CA THR A 68 -6.44 -8.69 -4.28
C THR A 68 -5.90 -8.29 -2.90
N ILE A 69 -6.67 -7.48 -2.18
CA ILE A 69 -6.40 -7.05 -0.81
C ILE A 69 -7.17 -7.97 0.15
N ASP A 70 -6.48 -8.92 0.78
CA ASP A 70 -7.15 -9.88 1.67
C ASP A 70 -7.49 -9.29 3.04
N ASN A 71 -6.61 -8.43 3.56
CA ASN A 71 -6.74 -7.92 4.93
C ASN A 71 -6.29 -6.46 5.01
N ILE A 72 -7.15 -5.65 5.62
CA ILE A 72 -6.84 -4.25 5.92
C ILE A 72 -6.64 -4.16 7.42
N LYS A 73 -5.42 -3.83 7.85
CA LYS A 73 -5.12 -3.66 9.28
C LYS A 73 -6.08 -2.63 9.88
N GLY A 74 -6.66 -2.98 11.04
CA GLY A 74 -7.43 -2.03 11.83
C GLY A 74 -6.55 -0.85 12.21
N PHE A 75 -7.03 0.36 11.99
CA PHE A 75 -6.34 1.56 12.43
C PHE A 75 -6.88 1.96 13.79
N ASP A 76 -6.09 1.73 14.85
CA ASP A 76 -6.46 2.12 16.20
C ASP A 76 -6.17 3.62 16.38
N MET A 77 -7.24 4.42 16.35
CA MET A 77 -7.18 5.87 16.53
C MET A 77 -6.53 6.27 17.86
N SER A 78 -6.67 5.44 18.90
CA SER A 78 -6.09 5.71 20.23
C SER A 78 -4.56 5.73 20.22
N VAL A 79 -3.93 5.02 19.28
CA VAL A 79 -2.47 5.02 19.10
C VAL A 79 -2.01 6.34 18.50
N VAL A 80 -2.79 6.91 17.58
CA VAL A 80 -2.51 8.23 17.00
C VAL A 80 -2.69 9.32 18.04
N ASP A 81 -3.78 9.30 18.78
CA ASP A 81 -4.05 10.29 19.84
C ASP A 81 -2.94 10.32 20.88
N LYS A 82 -2.46 9.14 21.31
CA LYS A 82 -1.31 9.02 22.22
C LYS A 82 -0.03 9.62 21.63
N ARG A 83 0.25 9.39 20.34
CA ARG A 83 1.44 9.95 19.66
C ARG A 83 1.35 11.46 19.51
N ILE A 84 0.18 11.98 19.14
CA ILE A 84 -0.06 13.42 19.05
C ILE A 84 0.10 14.07 20.43
N ALA A 85 -0.50 13.49 21.47
CA ALA A 85 -0.38 13.98 22.84
C ALA A 85 1.09 13.98 23.31
N GLN A 86 1.84 12.91 23.03
CA GLN A 86 3.28 12.84 23.34
C GLN A 86 4.11 13.87 22.55
N ALA A 87 3.82 14.07 21.26
CA ALA A 87 4.50 15.06 20.44
C ALA A 87 4.25 16.49 20.96
N ASN A 88 3.00 16.82 21.29
CA ASN A 88 2.63 18.10 21.86
C ASN A 88 3.27 18.33 23.24
N MET A 89 3.30 17.30 24.09
CA MET A 89 3.96 17.37 25.40
C MET A 89 5.48 17.59 25.26
N LYS A 90 6.13 16.89 24.32
CA LYS A 90 7.54 17.10 24.02
C LYS A 90 7.81 18.52 23.52
N GLN A 91 6.95 19.04 22.64
CA GLN A 91 7.05 20.41 22.12
C GLN A 91 6.96 21.45 23.24
N ASP A 92 5.98 21.31 24.14
CA ASP A 92 5.77 22.22 25.28
C ASP A 92 6.95 22.18 26.27
N ILE A 93 7.49 20.98 26.54
CA ILE A 93 8.71 20.84 27.36
C ILE A 93 9.89 21.54 26.70
N MET A 94 10.10 21.33 25.39
CA MET A 94 11.20 21.95 24.65
C MET A 94 11.07 23.48 24.59
N SER A 95 9.85 24.03 24.45
CA SER A 95 9.63 25.47 24.45
C SER A 95 9.81 26.13 25.80
N LYS A 96 9.69 25.37 26.90
CA LYS A 96 9.96 25.85 28.27
C LYS A 96 11.43 25.72 28.66
N LEU A 97 12.18 24.89 27.94
CA LEU A 97 13.61 24.66 28.16
C LEU A 97 14.50 25.60 27.33
N ALA A 98 13.94 26.18 26.25
CA ALA A 98 14.56 27.23 25.44
C ALA A 98 14.33 28.62 26.07
#